data_AF-A3JY48-F1
#
_entry.id   AF-A3JY48-F1
#
_cell.length_a   1.000
_cell.length_b   1.000
_cell.length_c   1.000
_cell.angle_alpha   90.00
_cell.angle_beta   90.00
_cell.angle_gamma   90.00
#
_symmetry.space_group_name_H-M   'P 1'
#
loop_
_entity.id
_entity.type
_entity.pdbx_description
1 polymer ?
#
loop_
_entity_poly.entity_id
_entity_poly.type
_entity_poly.pdbx_seq_one_letter_code
_entity_poly.pdbx_strand_id
1 'polypeptide(L)' 'MALWDGRNVKPTIYRSKAVGEPPLMLGISNFLALSDALSFCGPNYPALDAPATPERLLMAVRRVRGEDGA' A
#
# COMPACT_ATOMS: atom_id res chain seq x y z
N MET A 1 -13.35 -18.24 26.02
CA MET A 1 -11.94 -17.80 25.99
C MET A 1 -11.88 -16.47 25.25
N ALA A 2 -11.38 -15.40 25.87
CA ALA A 2 -11.35 -14.06 25.26
C ALA A 2 -9.97 -13.79 24.64
N LEU A 3 -9.93 -13.20 23.43
CA LEU A 3 -8.71 -13.00 22.62
C LEU A 3 -7.80 -11.89 23.18
N TRP A 4 -8.36 -10.76 23.65
CA TRP A 4 -7.64 -9.62 24.25
C TRP A 4 -8.63 -8.60 24.85
N ASP A 5 -8.23 -7.84 25.88
CA ASP A 5 -9.11 -6.86 26.58
C ASP A 5 -9.16 -5.45 25.95
N GLY A 6 -8.32 -5.18 24.94
CA GLY A 6 -8.31 -3.95 24.16
C GLY A 6 -7.74 -2.71 24.84
N ARG A 7 -7.39 -2.77 26.14
CA ARG A 7 -6.99 -1.56 26.89
C ARG A 7 -5.53 -1.19 26.65
N ASN A 8 -5.25 0.11 26.62
CA ASN A 8 -3.88 0.60 26.55
C ASN A 8 -3.18 0.32 27.89
N VAL A 9 -2.14 -0.52 27.85
CA VAL A 9 -1.35 -0.89 29.03
C VAL A 9 -0.55 0.28 29.61
N LYS A 10 -0.23 1.30 28.79
CA LYS A 10 0.53 2.47 29.23
C LYS A 10 -0.36 3.52 29.90
N PRO A 11 0.15 4.23 30.95
CA PRO A 11 -0.61 5.26 31.67
C PRO A 11 -0.57 6.61 30.93
N THR A 12 -1.19 6.67 29.75
CA THR A 12 -1.43 7.91 29.01
C THR A 12 -2.71 8.59 29.47
N ILE A 13 -2.93 9.87 29.11
CA ILE A 13 -4.17 10.58 29.42
C ILE A 13 -5.37 9.77 28.92
N TYR A 14 -6.27 9.42 29.84
CA TYR A 14 -7.44 8.55 29.58
C TYR A 14 -7.15 7.25 28.82
N ARG A 15 -5.93 6.67 28.94
CA ARG A 15 -5.50 5.48 28.19
C ARG A 15 -5.53 5.65 26.66
N SER A 16 -5.44 6.90 26.17
CA SER A 16 -5.39 7.23 24.74
C SER A 16 -4.10 6.76 24.05
N LYS A 17 -4.08 6.79 22.72
CA LYS A 17 -2.89 6.52 21.88
C LYS A 17 -2.67 7.67 20.91
N ALA A 18 -1.41 7.91 20.55
CA ALA A 18 -1.09 8.83 19.46
C ALA A 18 -1.67 8.29 18.15
N VAL A 19 -2.38 9.16 17.42
CA VAL A 19 -3.01 8.85 16.12
C VAL A 19 -2.66 9.87 15.04
N GLY A 20 -1.66 10.73 15.28
CA GLY A 20 -1.21 11.71 14.28
C GLY A 20 -0.47 11.04 13.13
N GLU A 21 0.71 10.50 13.41
CA GLU A 21 1.55 9.81 12.41
C GLU A 21 1.11 8.37 12.09
N PRO A 22 0.65 7.53 13.05
CA PRO A 22 0.40 6.11 12.76
C PRO A 22 -0.55 5.83 11.58
N PRO A 23 -1.64 6.61 11.36
CA PRO A 23 -2.51 6.40 10.21
C PRO A 23 -1.86 6.71 8.86
N LEU A 24 -0.76 7.48 8.79
CA LEU A 24 -0.06 7.79 7.54
C LEU A 24 0.35 6.51 6.80
N MET A 25 0.81 5.51 7.54
CA MET A 25 1.27 4.24 6.98
C MET A 25 0.14 3.45 6.31
N LEU A 26 -1.13 3.73 6.62
CA LEU A 26 -2.27 3.09 5.95
C LEU A 26 -2.33 3.43 4.46
N GLY A 27 -1.73 4.54 4.02
CA GLY A 27 -1.63 4.90 2.60
C GLY A 27 -0.87 3.88 1.75
N ILE A 28 0.01 3.08 2.35
CA ILE A 28 0.74 1.99 1.66
C ILE A 28 -0.23 0.94 1.13
N SER A 29 -1.39 0.74 1.78
CA SER A 29 -2.42 -0.19 1.29
C SER A 29 -2.91 0.17 -0.11
N ASN A 30 -3.10 1.46 -0.40
CA ASN A 30 -3.50 1.94 -1.73
C ASN A 30 -2.40 1.69 -2.78
N PHE A 31 -1.14 1.91 -2.41
CA PHE A 31 -0.01 1.63 -3.29
C PHE A 31 0.10 0.14 -3.65
N LEU A 32 -0.07 -0.74 -2.65
CA LEU A 32 -0.05 -2.20 -2.87
C LEU A 32 -1.27 -2.69 -3.67
N ALA A 33 -2.45 -2.09 -3.47
CA ALA A 33 -3.62 -2.39 -4.28
C ALA A 33 -3.42 -2.03 -5.76
N LEU A 34 -2.74 -0.91 -6.06
CA LEU A 34 -2.37 -0.55 -7.43
C LEU A 34 -1.34 -1.54 -8.00
N SER A 35 -0.34 -1.93 -7.22
CA SER A 35 0.66 -2.94 -7.62
C SER A 35 0.00 -4.29 -7.91
N ASP A 36 -0.98 -4.69 -7.11
CA ASP A 36 -1.76 -5.92 -7.32
C ASP A 36 -2.58 -5.83 -8.61
N ALA A 37 -3.29 -4.73 -8.85
CA ALA A 37 -4.05 -4.52 -10.09
C ALA A 37 -3.18 -4.61 -11.36
N LEU A 38 -1.94 -4.12 -11.30
CA LEU A 38 -0.97 -4.24 -12.41
C LEU A 38 -0.56 -5.69 -12.68
N SER A 39 -0.57 -6.57 -11.67
CA SER A 39 -0.23 -7.99 -11.85
C SER A 39 -1.24 -8.74 -12.73
N PHE A 40 -2.46 -8.21 -12.87
CA PHE A 40 -3.49 -8.75 -13.77
C PHE A 40 -3.37 -8.20 -15.21
N CYS A 41 -2.51 -7.23 -15.46
CA CYS A 41 -2.35 -6.61 -16.78
C CYS A 41 -1.35 -7.33 -17.69
N GLY A 42 -0.53 -8.25 -17.17
CA GLY A 42 0.43 -9.02 -17.94
C GLY A 42 1.25 -10.00 -17.07
N PRO A 43 2.06 -10.87 -17.68
CA PRO A 43 2.79 -11.93 -16.98
C PRO A 43 4.05 -11.44 -16.23
N ASN A 44 4.54 -10.24 -16.52
CA ASN A 44 5.76 -9.72 -15.91
C ASN A 44 5.48 -9.01 -14.57
N TYR A 45 6.48 -8.97 -13.70
CA TYR A 45 6.39 -8.30 -12.40
C TYR A 45 6.17 -6.78 -12.53
N PRO A 46 5.15 -6.18 -11.87
CA PRO A 46 4.81 -4.77 -12.01
C PRO A 46 5.90 -3.75 -11.69
N ALA A 47 6.73 -3.99 -10.67
CA ALA A 47 7.78 -3.07 -10.21
C ALA A 47 7.34 -1.59 -10.21
N LEU A 48 6.22 -1.30 -9.55
CA LEU A 48 5.63 0.05 -9.50
C LEU A 48 6.51 1.00 -8.66
N ASP A 49 6.77 2.20 -9.18
CA ASP A 49 7.53 3.25 -8.51
C ASP A 49 6.62 4.23 -7.76
N ALA A 50 7.09 4.74 -6.62
CA ALA A 50 6.41 5.80 -5.87
C ALA A 50 6.89 7.21 -6.28
N PRO A 51 6.01 8.24 -6.27
CA PRO A 51 4.55 8.15 -6.19
C PRO A 51 3.95 7.51 -7.45
N ALA A 52 2.89 6.72 -7.28
CA ALA A 52 2.17 6.05 -8.36
C ALA A 52 1.28 7.03 -9.15
N THR A 53 1.91 7.96 -9.87
CA THR A 53 1.20 8.89 -10.75
C THR A 53 0.59 8.16 -11.95
N PRO A 54 -0.44 8.72 -12.61
CA PRO A 54 -1.05 8.11 -13.79
C PRO A 54 -0.04 7.77 -14.90
N GLU A 55 0.98 8.62 -15.11
CA GLU A 55 2.03 8.40 -16.11
C GLU A 55 2.89 7.18 -15.76
N ARG A 56 3.28 7.04 -14.48
CA ARG A 56 4.04 5.88 -14.01
C ARG A 56 3.22 4.59 -14.03
N LEU A 57 1.92 4.68 -13.74
CA LEU A 57 1.00 3.56 -13.89
C LEU A 57 0.91 3.10 -15.35
N LEU A 58 0.78 4.04 -16.29
CA LEU A 58 0.75 3.72 -17.72
C LEU A 58 2.06 3.04 -18.17
N MET A 59 3.21 3.56 -17.74
CA MET A 59 4.51 2.93 -18.02
C MET A 59 4.60 1.52 -17.41
N ALA A 60 4.12 1.34 -16.17
CA ALA A 60 4.11 0.03 -15.54
C ALA A 60 3.19 -0.96 -16.29
N VAL A 61 2.02 -0.53 -16.79
CA VAL A 61 1.12 -1.35 -17.62
C VAL A 61 1.83 -1.82 -18.90
N ARG A 62 2.53 -0.92 -19.60
CA ARG A 62 3.30 -1.27 -20.81
C ARG A 62 4.40 -2.29 -20.51
N ARG A 63 5.14 -2.08 -19.42
CA ARG A 63 6.18 -3.00 -18.94
C ARG A 63 5.64 -4.40 -18.63
N VAL A 64 4.52 -4.48 -17.90
CA VAL A 64 3.94 -5.80 -17.54
C VAL A 64 3.45 -6.57 -18.75
N ARG A 65 3.00 -5.85 -19.79
CA ARG A 65 2.58 -6.43 -21.08
C ARG A 65 3.74 -6.79 -22.01
N GLY A 66 4.94 -6.29 -21.75
CA GLY A 66 6.10 -6.49 -22.62
C GLY A 66 6.12 -5.55 -23.83
N GLU A 67 5.44 -4.40 -23.75
CA GLU A 67 5.34 -3.41 -24.83
C GLU A 67 6.56 -2.45 -24.88
N ASP A 68 7.43 -2.46 -23.87
CA ASP A 68 8.59 -1.57 -23.75
C ASP A 68 9.83 -2.04 -24.56
N GLY A 69 9.65 -3.00 -25.47
CA GLY A 69 10.74 -3.66 -26.23
C GLY A 69 10.50 -3.79 -27.75
N ALA A 70 9.64 -2.96 -28.34
CA ALA A 70 9.43 -2.86 -29.79
C ALA A 70 9.88 -1.50 -30.33
#